data_AF-X0SSZ6-F1
#
_entry.id   AF-X0SSZ6-F1
#
_cell.length_a   1.000
_cell.length_b   1.000
_cell.length_c   1.000
_cell.angle_alpha   90.00
_cell.angle_beta   90.00
_cell.angle_gamma   90.00
#
_symmetry.space_group_name_H-M   'P 1'
#
loop_
_entity.id
_entity.type
_entity.pdbx_description
1 polymer ?
#
loop_
_entity_poly.entity_id
_entity_poly.type
_entity_poly.pdbx_seq_one_letter_code
_entity_poly.pdbx_strand_id
1 'polypeptide(L)' 'MNTNDLATVARAMAPAGRGILAADESTGTIKKRFDGINIENTEDNRRAYRDLLFT' A
#
# COMPACT_ATOMS: atom_id res chain seq x y z
N MET A 1 -11.96 4.21 -22.74
CA MET A 1 -11.77 3.12 -21.75
C MET A 1 -12.94 2.17 -21.92
N ASN A 2 -12.68 0.89 -22.21
CA ASN A 2 -13.74 -0.09 -22.42
C ASN A 2 -14.36 -0.47 -21.08
N THR A 3 -15.69 -0.45 -20.97
CA THR A 3 -16.41 -0.79 -19.72
C THR A 3 -16.18 -2.24 -19.31
N ASN A 4 -15.95 -3.14 -20.27
CA ASN A 4 -15.61 -4.53 -20.01
C ASN A 4 -14.24 -4.66 -19.32
N ASP A 5 -13.27 -3.82 -19.69
CA ASP A 5 -11.93 -3.83 -19.07
C ASP A 5 -12.02 -3.35 -17.62
N LEU A 6 -12.76 -2.25 -17.37
CA LEU A 6 -13.02 -1.75 -16.02
C LEU A 6 -13.69 -2.79 -15.12
N ALA A 7 -14.74 -3.44 -15.63
CA ALA A 7 -15.46 -4.47 -14.88
C ALA A 7 -14.59 -5.69 -14.58
N THR A 8 -13.68 -6.04 -15.50
CA THR A 8 -12.74 -7.15 -15.33
C THR A 8 -11.71 -6.85 -14.26
N VAL A 9 -11.08 -5.67 -14.29
CA VAL A 9 -10.12 -5.25 -13.28
C VAL A 9 -10.78 -5.13 -11.90
N ALA A 10 -11.96 -4.50 -11.81
CA ALA A 10 -12.67 -4.34 -10.53
C ALA A 10 -12.97 -5.68 -9.85
N ARG A 11 -13.39 -6.71 -10.61
CA ARG A 11 -13.60 -8.06 -10.07
C ARG A 11 -12.30 -8.72 -9.63
N ALA A 12 -11.20 -8.49 -10.34
CA ALA A 12 -9.89 -9.04 -10.00
C ALA A 12 -9.24 -8.39 -8.78
N MET A 13 -9.58 -7.12 -8.47
CA MET A 13 -9.02 -6.39 -7.32
C MET A 13 -9.49 -6.91 -5.96
N ALA A 14 -10.70 -7.50 -5.88
CA ALA A 14 -11.29 -7.96 -4.62
C ALA A 14 -12.12 -9.24 -4.82
N PRO A 15 -11.49 -10.38 -5.16
CA PRO A 15 -12.19 -11.66 -5.25
C PRO A 15 -12.63 -12.14 -3.85
N ALA A 16 -13.58 -13.07 -3.81
CA ALA A 16 -14.08 -13.62 -2.55
C ALA A 16 -12.94 -14.15 -1.66
N GLY A 17 -12.93 -13.73 -0.39
CA GLY A 17 -11.88 -14.09 0.57
C GLY A 17 -10.57 -13.32 0.43
N ARG A 18 -10.48 -12.31 -0.44
CA ARG A 18 -9.35 -11.37 -0.52
C ARG A 18 -9.80 -9.92 -0.35
N GLY A 19 -8.85 -9.03 -0.12
CA GLY A 19 -9.08 -7.60 0.02
C GLY A 19 -7.93 -6.77 -0.57
N ILE A 20 -8.02 -5.45 -0.38
CA ILE A 20 -7.03 -4.49 -0.86
C ILE A 20 -6.18 -4.01 0.33
N LEU A 21 -4.86 -4.07 0.19
CA LEU A 21 -3.93 -3.44 1.11
C LEU A 21 -3.69 -1.98 0.69
N ALA A 22 -4.08 -1.03 1.53
CA ALA A 22 -3.78 0.39 1.34
C ALA A 22 -2.41 0.73 1.95
N ALA A 23 -1.35 0.70 1.14
CA ALA A 23 0.03 1.06 1.49
C ALA A 23 0.49 2.39 0.83
N ASP A 24 -0.48 3.26 0.55
CA ASP A 24 -0.36 4.54 -0.16
C ASP A 24 -0.12 5.73 0.78
N GLU A 25 0.47 5.50 1.96
CA GLU A 25 0.69 6.58 2.92
C GLU A 25 1.64 7.66 2.37
N SER A 26 1.16 8.90 2.41
CA SER A 26 1.97 10.09 2.15
C SER A 26 3.19 10.17 3.09
N THR A 27 4.20 10.95 2.70
CA THR A 27 5.41 11.15 3.52
C THR A 27 5.10 11.66 4.94
N GLY A 28 4.08 12.50 5.10
CA GLY A 28 3.65 12.98 6.42
C GLY A 28 2.89 11.94 7.23
N THR A 29 2.08 11.10 6.56
CA THR A 29 1.32 10.02 7.22
C THR A 29 2.24 8.90 7.69
N ILE A 30 3.15 8.43 6.85
CA ILE A 30 4.11 7.36 7.21
C ILE A 30 5.07 7.81 8.31
N LYS A 31 5.43 9.12 8.34
CA LYS A 31 6.23 9.69 9.43
C LYS A 31 5.59 9.44 10.79
N LYS A 32 4.30 9.71 10.95
CA LYS A 32 3.59 9.50 12.23
C LYS A 32 3.62 8.03 12.66
N ARG A 33 3.55 7.10 11.71
CA ARG A 33 3.66 5.66 12.00
C ARG A 33 5.06 5.29 12.47
N PHE A 34 6.10 5.79 11.80
CA PHE A 34 7.50 5.53 12.16
C PHE A 34 7.91 6.20 13.47
N ASP A 35 7.45 7.43 13.72
CA ASP A 35 7.70 8.15 14.97
C ASP A 35 7.12 7.36 16.18
N GLY A 36 5.97 6.68 16.00
CA GLY A 36 5.36 5.83 17.04
C GLY A 36 6.15 4.58 17.40
N ILE A 37 7.12 4.18 16.57
CA ILE A 37 8.01 3.04 16.78
C ILE A 37 9.50 3.44 16.79
N ASN A 38 9.79 4.74 16.95
CA ASN A 38 11.14 5.31 17.01
C ASN A 38 12.02 4.98 15.79
N ILE A 39 11.44 4.95 14.59
CA ILE A 39 12.17 4.78 13.32
C ILE A 39 12.28 6.14 12.61
N GLU A 40 13.44 6.43 12.02
CA GLU A 40 13.63 7.64 11.22
C GLU A 40 12.89 7.55 9.87
N ASN A 41 12.24 8.62 9.45
CA ASN A 41 11.56 8.69 8.15
C ASN A 41 12.50 8.98 6.97
N THR A 42 13.41 8.04 6.69
CA THR A 42 14.28 8.05 5.51
C THR A 42 13.62 7.35 4.32
N GLU A 43 14.11 7.60 3.10
CA GLU A 43 13.62 6.89 1.91
C GLU A 43 13.89 5.39 2.00
N ASP A 44 15.07 5.00 2.46
CA ASP A 44 15.45 3.59 2.60
C ASP A 44 14.53 2.85 3.58
N ASN A 45 14.18 3.47 4.72
CA ASN A 45 13.23 2.88 5.67
C ASN A 45 11.83 2.74 5.08
N ARG A 46 11.36 3.74 4.30
CA ARG A 46 10.07 3.66 3.59
C ARG A 46 10.07 2.58 2.52
N ARG A 47 11.20 2.36 1.84
CA ARG A 47 11.40 1.32 0.83
C ARG A 47 11.41 -0.06 1.49
N ALA A 48 12.24 -0.25 2.52
CA ALA A 48 12.32 -1.51 3.27
C ALA A 48 10.97 -1.90 3.89
N TYR A 49 10.21 -0.93 4.44
CA TYR A 49 8.86 -1.18 4.95
C TYR A 49 7.89 -1.66 3.86
N ARG A 50 7.93 -1.07 2.67
CA ARG A 50 7.06 -1.49 1.55
C ARG A 50 7.50 -2.82 0.94
N ASP A 51 8.80 -3.06 0.88
CA ASP A 51 9.36 -4.35 0.46
C ASP A 51 8.89 -5.47 1.40
N LEU A 52 8.95 -5.25 2.72
CA LEU A 52 8.43 -6.18 3.73
C LEU A 52 6.93 -6.49 3.55
N LEU A 53 6.11 -5.54 3.10
CA LEU A 53 4.67 -5.75 2.90
C LEU A 53 4.34 -6.53 1.62
N PHE A 54 5.25 -6.54 0.64
CA PHE A 54 5.00 -7.09 -0.70
C PHE A 54 5.84 -8.33 -1.04
N THR A 55 6.68 -8.78 -0.10
CA THR A 55 7.46 -10.04 -0.16
C THR A 55 6.77 -11.14 0.63
#